data_AF-A0A849XYR3-F1
#
_entry.id   AF-A0A849XYR3-F1
#
_cell.length_a   1.000
_cell.length_b   1.000
_cell.length_c   1.000
_cell.angle_alpha   90.00
_cell.angle_beta   90.00
_cell.angle_gamma   90.00
#
_symmetry.space_group_name_H-M   'P 1'
#
loop_
_entity.id
_entity.type
_entity.pdbx_description
1 polymer ?
#
loop_
_entity_poly.entity_id
_entity_poly.type
_entity_poly.pdbx_seq_one_letter_code
_entity_poly.pdbx_strand_id
1 'polypeptide(L)'
;MTPSFDPLAEKFEPETLSPHLVRRNARAVAGLFLLGIAWGDYRTGPDLSFISLYLIPVFVAVWFIRLRDALGVALIGAAVWPTLALLGVVSDAPLRILLWNAANRLIVLAAFACLAAHVKSRR
;
A
#
# COMPACT_ATOMS: atom_id res chain seq x y z
N MET A 1 2.38 36.71 -41.55
CA MET A 1 2.14 35.39 -40.95
C MET A 1 0.96 35.52 -40.00
N THR A 2 -0.23 35.09 -40.42
CA THR A 2 -1.42 35.05 -39.56
C THR A 2 -1.38 33.76 -38.73
N PRO A 3 -1.69 33.80 -37.42
CA PRO A 3 -1.77 32.59 -36.62
C PRO A 3 -2.92 31.72 -37.15
N SER A 4 -2.63 30.48 -37.53
CA SER A 4 -3.64 29.50 -37.92
C SER A 4 -4.45 29.13 -36.68
N PHE A 5 -5.72 29.53 -36.63
CA PHE A 5 -6.68 29.05 -35.64
C PHE A 5 -6.88 27.54 -35.86
N ASP A 6 -6.42 26.71 -34.93
CA ASP A 6 -6.66 25.27 -34.92
C ASP A 6 -7.84 24.95 -33.99
N PRO A 7 -9.06 24.79 -34.53
CA PRO A 7 -10.26 24.49 -33.74
C PRO A 7 -10.22 23.10 -33.06
N LEU A 8 -9.23 22.26 -33.37
CA LEU A 8 -9.03 20.97 -32.70
C LEU A 8 -8.18 21.09 -31.43
N ALA A 9 -7.37 22.16 -31.29
CA ALA A 9 -6.58 22.41 -30.10
C ALA A 9 -7.45 22.79 -28.89
N GLU A 10 -8.58 23.49 -29.13
CA GLU A 10 -9.51 23.92 -28.07
C GLU A 10 -10.38 22.78 -27.51
N LYS A 11 -10.55 21.68 -28.27
CA LYS A 11 -11.37 20.53 -27.85
C LYS A 11 -10.63 19.48 -27.03
N PHE A 12 -9.30 19.56 -26.94
CA PHE A 12 -8.45 18.57 -26.28
C PHE A 12 -7.62 19.19 -25.16
N GLU A 13 -8.21 20.02 -24.31
CA GLU A 13 -7.64 20.17 -22.98
C GLU A 13 -7.80 18.84 -22.24
N PRO A 14 -6.72 18.10 -21.95
CA PRO A 14 -6.85 16.84 -21.21
C PRO A 14 -7.48 17.17 -19.87
N GLU A 15 -8.65 16.59 -19.58
CA GLU A 15 -9.33 16.76 -18.30
C GLU A 15 -8.37 16.32 -17.19
N THR A 16 -7.71 17.30 -16.57
CA THR A 16 -6.70 17.01 -15.55
C THR A 16 -7.44 16.51 -14.32
N LEU A 17 -7.25 15.22 -14.01
CA LEU A 17 -7.85 14.62 -12.82
C LEU A 17 -7.46 15.44 -11.59
N SER A 18 -8.48 15.86 -10.83
CA SER A 18 -8.26 16.66 -9.64
C SER A 18 -7.37 15.89 -8.63
N PRO A 19 -6.45 16.56 -7.93
CA PRO A 19 -5.53 15.88 -7.00
C PRO A 19 -6.22 15.10 -5.88
N HIS A 20 -7.44 15.50 -5.49
CA HIS A 20 -8.22 14.80 -4.47
C HIS A 20 -8.84 13.49 -5.00
N LEU A 21 -9.24 13.43 -6.29
CA LEU A 21 -9.72 12.20 -6.91
C LEU A 21 -8.61 11.17 -7.04
N VAL A 22 -7.41 11.59 -7.45
CA VAL A 22 -6.23 10.72 -7.51
C VAL A 22 -5.92 10.12 -6.14
N ARG A 23 -5.88 10.94 -5.08
CA ARG A 23 -5.64 10.47 -3.71
C ARG A 23 -6.73 9.53 -3.21
N ARG A 24 -8.00 9.83 -3.49
CA ARG A 24 -9.15 8.99 -3.12
C ARG A 24 -9.06 7.62 -3.79
N ASN A 25 -8.84 7.60 -5.11
CA ASN A 25 -8.74 6.37 -5.87
C ASN A 25 -7.52 5.55 -5.44
N ALA A 26 -6.38 6.19 -5.18
CA ALA A 26 -5.19 5.51 -4.64
C ALA A 26 -5.44 4.86 -3.27
N ARG A 27 -6.19 5.51 -2.37
CA ARG A 27 -6.59 4.90 -1.09
C ARG A 27 -7.47 3.69 -1.30
N ALA A 28 -8.46 3.79 -2.19
CA ALA A 28 -9.34 2.67 -2.52
C ALA A 28 -8.53 1.49 -3.10
N VAL A 29 -7.65 1.75 -4.05
CA VAL A 29 -6.76 0.73 -4.66
C VAL A 29 -5.86 0.09 -3.61
N ALA A 30 -5.15 0.90 -2.81
CA ALA A 30 -4.28 0.38 -1.74
C ALA A 30 -5.07 -0.47 -0.72
N GLY A 31 -6.27 -0.02 -0.34
CA GLY A 31 -7.16 -0.76 0.56
C GLY A 31 -7.64 -2.09 -0.04
N LEU A 32 -8.08 -2.10 -1.30
CA LEU A 32 -8.51 -3.32 -1.98
C LEU A 32 -7.37 -4.33 -2.12
N PHE A 33 -6.18 -3.87 -2.51
CA PHE A 33 -4.99 -4.73 -2.54
C PHE A 33 -4.67 -5.29 -1.15
N LEU A 34 -4.67 -4.44 -0.13
CA LEU A 34 -4.40 -4.87 1.24
C LEU A 34 -5.39 -5.94 1.71
N LEU A 35 -6.69 -5.76 1.45
CA LEU A 35 -7.72 -6.73 1.79
C LEU A 35 -7.55 -8.04 1.02
N GLY A 36 -7.28 -7.98 -0.29
CA GLY A 36 -7.06 -9.17 -1.11
C GLY A 36 -5.83 -9.97 -0.67
N ILE A 37 -4.74 -9.28 -0.36
CA ILE A 37 -3.51 -9.92 0.16
C ILE A 37 -3.76 -10.51 1.55
N ALA A 38 -4.43 -9.78 2.44
CA ALA A 38 -4.77 -10.28 3.78
C ALA A 38 -5.68 -11.52 3.73
N TRP A 39 -6.65 -11.53 2.83
CA TRP A 39 -7.48 -12.70 2.58
C TRP A 39 -6.66 -13.90 2.07
N GLY A 40 -5.74 -13.66 1.14
CA GLY A 40 -4.82 -14.69 0.66
C GLY A 40 -3.92 -15.26 1.75
N ASP A 41 -3.26 -14.38 2.52
CA ASP A 41 -2.36 -14.70 3.64
C ASP A 41 -3.11 -15.53 4.70
N TYR A 42 -4.39 -15.19 4.96
CA TYR A 42 -5.27 -15.99 5.81
C TYR A 42 -5.52 -17.40 5.25
N ARG A 43 -5.79 -17.53 3.95
CA ARG A 43 -6.14 -18.80 3.32
C ARG A 43 -4.96 -19.76 3.12
N THR A 44 -3.75 -19.24 2.93
CA THR A 44 -2.54 -20.06 2.76
C THR A 44 -1.93 -20.50 4.08
N GLY A 45 -2.29 -19.85 5.19
CA GLY A 45 -1.76 -20.19 6.51
C GLY A 45 -0.33 -19.71 6.73
N PRO A 46 0.30 -20.12 7.86
CA PRO A 46 1.57 -19.55 8.31
C PRO A 46 2.80 -20.00 7.51
N ASP A 47 2.69 -21.06 6.71
CA ASP A 47 3.83 -21.67 6.01
C ASP A 47 4.31 -20.81 4.84
N LEU A 48 3.46 -19.93 4.31
CA LEU A 48 3.77 -19.07 3.18
C LEU A 48 3.71 -17.59 3.59
N SER A 49 4.84 -16.89 3.49
CA SER A 49 4.90 -15.47 3.83
C SER A 49 4.50 -14.57 2.66
N PHE A 50 3.45 -13.76 2.84
CA PHE A 50 2.98 -12.81 1.84
C PHE A 50 3.66 -11.43 1.92
N ILE A 51 4.71 -11.29 2.73
CA ILE A 51 5.35 -10.00 3.03
C ILE A 51 5.71 -9.19 1.77
N SER A 52 6.20 -9.85 0.72
CA SER A 52 6.55 -9.19 -0.54
C SER A 52 5.33 -8.61 -1.26
N LEU A 53 4.17 -9.24 -1.13
CA LEU A 53 2.92 -8.74 -1.73
C LEU A 53 2.41 -7.50 -1.00
N TYR A 54 2.58 -7.43 0.32
CA TYR A 54 2.23 -6.23 1.12
C TYR A 54 3.04 -4.98 0.74
N LEU A 55 4.15 -5.12 -0.01
CA LEU A 55 4.89 -3.96 -0.53
C LEU A 55 4.09 -3.18 -1.59
N ILE A 56 3.18 -3.84 -2.32
CA ILE A 56 2.37 -3.20 -3.37
C ILE A 56 1.46 -2.09 -2.80
N PRO A 57 0.56 -2.36 -1.83
CA PRO A 57 -0.28 -1.31 -1.27
C PRO A 57 0.53 -0.24 -0.53
N VAL A 58 1.68 -0.58 0.07
CA VAL A 58 2.62 0.39 0.67
C VAL A 58 3.19 1.33 -0.40
N PHE A 59 3.64 0.77 -1.54
CA PHE A 59 4.15 1.55 -2.67
C PHE A 59 3.10 2.52 -3.21
N VAL A 60 1.89 2.03 -3.47
CA VAL A 60 0.76 2.85 -3.95
C VAL A 60 0.49 4.01 -2.99
N ALA A 61 0.49 3.74 -1.68
CA ALA A 61 0.28 4.78 -0.67
C ALA A 61 1.39 5.84 -0.66
N VAL A 62 2.66 5.45 -0.83
CA VAL A 62 3.77 6.41 -0.97
C VAL A 62 3.62 7.24 -2.25
N TRP A 63 3.39 6.57 -3.38
CA TRP A 63 3.47 7.19 -4.70
C TRP A 63 2.35 8.19 -4.97
N PHE A 64 1.13 7.88 -4.53
CA PHE A 64 -0.05 8.68 -4.86
C PHE A 64 -0.63 9.44 -3.66
N ILE A 65 -0.22 9.11 -2.42
CA ILE A 65 -0.75 9.73 -1.21
C ILE A 65 0.36 10.48 -0.47
N ARG A 66 0.90 9.90 0.62
CA ARG A 66 1.95 10.44 1.52
C ARG A 66 2.59 9.30 2.32
N LEU A 67 3.80 9.53 2.83
CA LEU A 67 4.52 8.57 3.69
C LEU A 67 3.71 8.16 4.93
N ARG A 68 2.99 9.09 5.56
CA ARG A 68 2.14 8.79 6.73
C ARG A 68 1.08 7.73 6.43
N ASP A 69 0.38 7.83 5.29
CA ASP A 69 -0.61 6.83 4.89
C ASP A 69 0.07 5.47 4.60
N ALA A 70 1.26 5.47 3.98
CA ALA A 70 2.02 4.25 3.71
C ALA A 70 2.49 3.53 4.98
N LEU A 71 2.91 4.27 6.01
CA LEU A 71 3.25 3.70 7.31
C LEU A 71 2.01 3.10 8.01
N GLY A 72 0.83 3.71 7.82
CA GLY A 72 -0.43 3.13 8.28
C GLY A 72 -0.75 1.80 7.59
N VAL A 73 -0.56 1.72 6.27
CA VAL A 73 -0.70 0.47 5.51
C VAL A 73 0.30 -0.60 5.97
N ALA A 74 1.55 -0.22 6.21
CA ALA A 74 2.59 -1.11 6.72
C ALA A 74 2.23 -1.67 8.11
N LEU A 75 1.71 -0.82 9.00
CA LEU A 75 1.24 -1.23 10.32
C LEU A 75 0.09 -2.24 10.24
N ILE A 76 -0.91 -1.97 9.40
CA ILE A 76 -2.05 -2.87 9.22
C ILE A 76 -1.56 -4.22 8.64
N GLY A 77 -0.71 -4.19 7.61
CA GLY A 77 -0.14 -5.40 7.01
C GLY A 77 0.67 -6.25 7.98
N ALA A 78 1.45 -5.61 8.87
CA ALA A 78 2.19 -6.31 9.92
C ALA A 78 1.29 -6.89 11.01
N ALA A 79 0.13 -6.29 11.26
CA ALA A 79 -0.82 -6.70 12.30
C ALA A 79 -1.78 -7.82 11.87
N VAL A 80 -2.04 -8.01 10.57
CA VAL A 80 -3.03 -8.99 10.07
C VAL A 80 -2.83 -10.37 10.68
N TRP A 81 -1.65 -10.95 10.50
CA TRP A 81 -1.38 -12.32 10.95
C TRP A 81 -1.38 -12.49 12.49
N PRO A 82 -0.65 -11.69 13.28
CA PRO A 82 -0.69 -11.83 14.74
C PRO A 82 -2.09 -11.57 15.32
N THR A 83 -2.89 -10.67 14.74
CA THR A 83 -4.28 -10.47 15.17
C THR A 83 -5.12 -11.72 14.92
N LEU A 84 -5.01 -12.36 13.76
CA LEU A 84 -5.73 -13.61 13.49
C LEU A 84 -5.27 -14.75 14.42
N ALA A 85 -3.97 -14.83 14.74
CA ALA A 85 -3.46 -15.83 15.67
C ALA A 85 -3.98 -15.61 17.10
N LEU A 86 -3.99 -14.36 17.58
CA LEU A 86 -4.54 -14.01 18.90
C LEU A 86 -6.04 -14.28 19.04
N LEU A 87 -6.77 -14.24 17.92
CA LEU A 87 -8.19 -14.61 17.87
C LEU A 87 -8.41 -16.13 17.76
N GLY A 88 -7.35 -16.93 17.76
CA GLY A 88 -7.42 -18.39 17.64
C GLY A 88 -7.79 -18.90 16.24
N VAL A 89 -7.61 -18.07 15.20
CA VAL A 89 -8.10 -18.35 13.85
C VAL A 89 -7.07 -19.11 13.00
N VAL A 90 -5.78 -18.85 13.17
CA VAL A 90 -4.73 -19.34 12.24
C VAL A 90 -3.52 -20.02 12.86
N SER A 91 -3.28 -19.87 14.17
CA SER A 91 -2.08 -20.43 14.82
C SER A 91 -2.13 -20.35 16.34
N ASP A 92 -1.57 -21.36 17.01
CA ASP A 92 -1.33 -21.39 18.47
C ASP A 92 0.10 -20.94 18.85
N ALA A 93 0.79 -20.23 17.95
CA ALA A 93 2.14 -19.78 18.21
C ALA A 93 2.21 -18.87 19.47
N PRO A 94 3.24 -19.02 20.32
CA PRO A 94 3.37 -18.23 21.53
C PRO A 94 3.51 -16.74 21.20
N LEU A 95 2.91 -15.89 22.04
CA LEU A 95 2.84 -14.43 21.85
C LEU A 95 4.17 -13.79 21.44
N ARG A 96 5.29 -14.22 22.05
CA ARG A 96 6.63 -13.70 21.71
C ARG A 96 7.00 -13.92 20.24
N ILE A 97 6.65 -15.07 19.66
CA ILE A 97 6.88 -15.36 18.24
C ILE A 97 5.98 -14.49 17.36
N LEU A 98 4.71 -14.32 17.76
CA LEU A 98 3.77 -13.43 17.06
C LEU A 98 4.32 -11.99 17.00
N LEU A 99 4.76 -11.47 18.14
CA LEU A 99 5.32 -10.12 18.25
C LEU A 99 6.64 -9.97 17.49
N TRP A 100 7.51 -10.97 17.54
CA TRP A 100 8.76 -10.96 16.77
C TRP A 100 8.50 -10.93 15.27
N ASN A 101 7.58 -11.75 14.78
CA ASN A 101 7.21 -11.78 13.36
C ASN A 101 6.54 -10.47 12.92
N ALA A 102 5.66 -9.92 13.76
CA ALA A 102 5.02 -8.63 13.51
C ALA A 102 6.05 -7.48 13.45
N ALA A 103 7.01 -7.46 14.37
CA ALA A 103 8.09 -6.48 14.39
C ALA A 103 8.95 -6.56 13.13
N ASN A 104 9.38 -7.75 12.73
CA ASN A 104 10.16 -7.94 11.49
C ASN A 104 9.37 -7.51 10.26
N ARG A 105 8.09 -7.90 10.16
CA ARG A 105 7.21 -7.46 9.06
C ARG A 105 7.09 -5.94 9.02
N LEU A 106 6.85 -5.29 10.16
CA LEU A 106 6.73 -3.84 10.25
C LEU A 106 8.03 -3.14 9.84
N ILE A 107 9.19 -3.62 10.30
CA ILE A 107 10.49 -3.05 9.96
C ILE A 107 10.71 -3.09 8.45
N VAL A 108 10.47 -4.23 7.80
CA VAL A 108 10.65 -4.39 6.34
C VAL A 108 9.71 -3.45 5.59
N LEU A 109 8.41 -3.45 5.93
CA LEU A 109 7.42 -2.63 5.23
C LEU A 109 7.66 -1.13 5.45
N ALA A 110 8.03 -0.72 6.66
CA ALA A 110 8.34 0.68 6.98
C ALA A 110 9.64 1.14 6.30
N ALA A 111 10.69 0.31 6.31
CA ALA A 111 11.94 0.62 5.59
C ALA A 111 11.68 0.80 4.10
N PHE A 112 10.86 -0.07 3.50
CA PHE A 112 10.45 0.07 2.11
C PHE A 112 9.64 1.35 1.86
N ALA A 113 8.69 1.69 2.73
CA ALA A 113 7.92 2.93 2.63
C ALA A 113 8.84 4.17 2.64
N CYS A 114 9.81 4.20 3.55
CA CYS A 114 10.81 5.26 3.64
C CYS A 114 11.70 5.33 2.39
N LEU A 115 12.18 4.18 1.90
CA LEU A 115 12.99 4.11 0.69
C LEU A 115 12.21 4.61 -0.54
N ALA A 116 10.98 4.14 -0.72
CA ALA A 116 10.11 4.58 -1.81
C ALA A 116 9.83 6.09 -1.72
N ALA A 117 9.63 6.63 -0.51
CA ALA A 117 9.41 8.06 -0.31
C ALA A 117 10.65 8.89 -0.65
N HIS A 118 11.85 8.38 -0.34
CA HIS A 118 13.12 9.00 -0.71
C HIS A 118 13.37 8.98 -2.21
N VAL A 119 12.99 7.90 -2.91
CA VAL A 119 13.07 7.85 -4.37
C VAL A 119 12.10 8.86 -4.99
N LYS A 120 10.88 8.94 -4.45
CA LYS A 120 9.87 9.90 -4.91
C LYS A 120 10.29 11.35 -4.72
N SER A 121 10.98 11.70 -3.64
CA SER A 121 11.40 13.09 -3.38
C SER A 121 12.53 13.57 -4.30
N ARG A 122 13.19 12.68 -5.04
CA ARG A 122 14.26 12.98 -5.99
C ARG A 122 13.78 13.14 -7.44
N ARG A 123 12.48 12.95 -7.71
CA ARG A 123 11.86 13.18 -9.01
C ARG A 123 11.13 14.51 -9.01
#